data_AF-A0A6N2NAI5-F1
#
_entry.id   AF-A0A6N2NAI5-F1
#
_cell.length_a   1.000
_cell.length_b   1.000
_cell.length_c   1.000
_cell.angle_alpha   90.00
_cell.angle_beta   90.00
_cell.angle_gamma   90.00
#
_symmetry.space_group_name_H-M   'P 1'
#
loop_
_entity.id
_entity.type
_entity.pdbx_description
1 polymer ?
#
loop_
_entity_poly.entity_id
_entity_poly.type
_entity_poly.pdbx_seq_one_letter_code
_entity_poly.pdbx_strand_id
1 'polypeptide(L)'
;MKNASSSALLSKIKDFTTSLVKELSEGRSPSISIHKFRNYCTDPHSNCLCSSDLPKGQQVLTLTRQCHAYRIDVLLRVLVIVQKLLQENRHGSKRDIYYMHPSVFSEQTVVDRAISDICILLQCSRHNLNVVSVGKGLVMGWLQFLEAGRKFDCISSPTTAYTIPVHVEEVKGISACTNFQQFFFLF
;
A
#
# COMPACT_ATOMS: atom_id res chain seq x y z
N MET A 1 0.82 -9.61 -8.36
CA MET A 1 -0.41 -8.78 -8.18
C MET A 1 -0.59 -7.90 -9.41
N LYS A 2 -1.78 -7.83 -10.01
CA LYS A 2 -2.06 -7.07 -11.25
C LYS A 2 -2.12 -5.56 -10.97
N ASN A 3 -1.66 -4.74 -11.91
CA ASN A 3 -1.92 -3.30 -11.89
C ASN A 3 -3.42 -3.08 -12.19
N ALA A 4 -4.17 -2.50 -11.25
CA ALA A 4 -5.63 -2.38 -11.34
C ALA A 4 -5.98 -0.92 -11.61
N SER A 5 -6.84 -0.66 -12.60
CA SER A 5 -7.27 0.70 -12.90
C SER A 5 -8.07 1.29 -11.74
N SER A 6 -7.95 2.60 -11.52
CA SER A 6 -8.69 3.31 -10.46
C SER A 6 -10.20 3.08 -10.54
N SER A 7 -10.76 2.96 -11.75
CA SER A 7 -12.17 2.62 -11.97
C SER A 7 -12.57 1.23 -11.45
N ALA A 8 -11.71 0.22 -11.65
CA ALA A 8 -11.95 -1.13 -11.14
C ALA A 8 -11.87 -1.18 -9.61
N LEU A 9 -10.96 -0.42 -9.00
CA LEU A 9 -10.86 -0.30 -7.54
C LEU A 9 -12.08 0.40 -6.95
N LEU A 10 -12.55 1.48 -7.57
CA LEU A 10 -13.77 2.18 -7.15
C LEU A 10 -15.00 1.27 -7.21
N SER A 11 -15.11 0.42 -8.24
CA SER A 11 -16.17 -0.61 -8.29
C SER A 11 -16.08 -1.57 -7.11
N LYS A 12 -14.89 -2.12 -6.83
CA LYS A 12 -14.68 -3.03 -5.70
C LYS A 12 -15.03 -2.39 -4.35
N ILE A 13 -14.65 -1.12 -4.15
CA ILE A 13 -15.00 -0.36 -2.94
C ILE A 13 -16.52 -0.21 -2.82
N LYS A 14 -17.19 0.11 -3.93
CA LYS A 14 -18.66 0.24 -3.97
C LYS A 14 -19.34 -1.09 -3.67
N ASP A 15 -18.89 -2.19 -4.26
CA ASP A 15 -19.44 -3.53 -4.05
C ASP A 15 -19.28 -3.96 -2.59
N PHE A 16 -18.08 -3.75 -2.03
CA PHE A 16 -17.79 -4.02 -0.61
C PHE A 16 -18.70 -3.21 0.32
N THR A 17 -18.82 -1.91 0.09
CA THR A 17 -19.65 -1.02 0.94
C THR A 17 -21.14 -1.38 0.82
N THR A 18 -21.61 -1.69 -0.38
CA THR A 18 -23.00 -2.09 -0.63
C THR A 18 -23.31 -3.40 0.08
N SER A 19 -22.39 -4.36 0.07
CA SER A 19 -22.53 -5.61 0.82
C SER A 19 -22.66 -5.34 2.33
N LEU A 20 -21.82 -4.49 2.90
CA LEU A 20 -21.87 -4.14 4.32
C LEU A 20 -23.20 -3.47 4.72
N VAL A 21 -23.64 -2.49 3.94
CA VAL A 21 -24.90 -1.78 4.19
C VAL A 21 -26.09 -2.72 4.08
N LYS A 22 -26.07 -3.65 3.12
CA LYS A 22 -27.11 -4.66 2.96
C LYS A 22 -27.21 -5.56 4.18
N GLU A 23 -26.08 -6.09 4.68
CA GLU A 23 -26.06 -6.92 5.90
C GLU A 23 -26.64 -6.17 7.11
N LEU A 24 -26.25 -4.91 7.29
CA LEU A 24 -26.78 -4.06 8.35
C LEU A 24 -28.29 -3.80 8.21
N SER A 25 -28.76 -3.55 6.98
CA SER A 25 -30.19 -3.31 6.70
C SER A 25 -31.07 -4.53 6.98
N GLU A 26 -30.51 -5.73 6.87
CA GLU A 26 -31.17 -7.00 7.16
C GLU A 26 -31.05 -7.39 8.65
N GLY A 27 -30.51 -6.51 9.51
CA GLY A 27 -30.32 -6.76 10.94
C GLY A 27 -29.21 -7.75 11.26
N ARG A 28 -28.37 -8.10 10.28
CA ARG A 28 -27.23 -9.00 10.47
C ARG A 28 -26.01 -8.18 10.88
N SER A 29 -25.17 -8.77 11.74
CA SER A 29 -23.88 -8.16 12.10
C SER A 29 -22.87 -8.43 10.98
N PRO A 30 -22.33 -7.41 10.31
CA PRO A 30 -21.37 -7.59 9.23
C PRO A 30 -20.09 -8.23 9.74
N SER A 31 -19.52 -9.11 8.92
CA SER A 31 -18.24 -9.76 9.19
C SER A 31 -17.25 -9.49 8.06
N ILE A 32 -16.13 -8.86 8.39
CA ILE A 32 -15.10 -8.50 7.40
C ILE A 32 -13.98 -9.53 7.49
N SER A 33 -13.76 -10.26 6.42
CA SER A 33 -12.75 -11.31 6.37
C SER A 33 -11.49 -10.79 5.66
N ILE A 34 -10.36 -10.78 6.37
CA ILE A 34 -9.08 -10.27 5.87
C ILE A 34 -8.08 -11.44 5.87
N HIS A 35 -7.56 -11.75 4.69
CA HIS A 35 -6.52 -12.77 4.55
C HIS A 35 -5.22 -12.32 5.21
N LYS A 36 -4.50 -13.25 5.84
CA LYS A 36 -3.20 -13.01 6.45
C LYS A 36 -2.11 -13.60 5.57
N PHE A 37 -1.16 -12.76 5.19
CA PHE A 37 0.03 -13.15 4.46
C PHE A 37 1.24 -13.06 5.39
N ARG A 38 2.23 -13.94 5.18
CA ARG A 38 3.52 -13.86 5.88
C ARG A 38 4.48 -13.02 5.04
N ASN A 39 5.14 -12.06 5.68
CA ASN A 39 6.12 -11.20 5.02
C ASN A 39 7.55 -11.77 5.08
N TYR A 40 7.77 -12.86 5.82
CA TYR A 40 9.08 -13.49 5.97
C TYR A 40 8.92 -14.99 6.20
N CYS A 41 9.89 -15.76 5.69
CA CYS A 41 10.04 -17.17 6.03
C CYS A 41 10.70 -17.29 7.41
N THR A 42 10.19 -18.20 8.23
CA THR A 42 10.76 -18.53 9.56
C THR A 42 11.42 -19.90 9.57
N ASP A 43 11.54 -20.55 8.41
CA ASP A 43 12.16 -21.87 8.29
C ASP A 43 13.68 -21.70 8.20
N PRO A 44 14.46 -22.28 9.13
CA PRO A 44 15.92 -22.26 9.07
C PRO A 44 16.51 -23.17 7.98
N HIS A 45 15.70 -24.05 7.37
CA HIS A 45 16.17 -24.98 6.35
C HIS A 45 16.00 -24.42 4.93
N SER A 46 17.08 -24.49 4.17
CA SER A 46 17.35 -23.74 2.93
C SER A 46 16.49 -24.06 1.70
N ASN A 47 15.45 -24.88 1.81
CA ASN A 47 14.54 -25.24 0.70
C ASN A 47 13.08 -24.92 1.03
N CYS A 48 12.82 -23.67 1.39
CA CYS A 48 11.48 -23.17 1.61
C CYS A 48 10.77 -22.93 0.27
N LEU A 49 9.73 -23.71 -0.03
CA LEU A 49 8.79 -23.47 -1.15
C LEU A 49 7.68 -22.49 -0.75
N CYS A 50 8.02 -21.48 0.05
CA CYS A 50 7.05 -20.55 0.62
C CYS A 50 6.66 -19.49 -0.41
N SER A 51 5.59 -19.69 -1.18
CA SER A 51 4.97 -18.57 -1.89
C SER A 51 4.41 -17.58 -0.86
N SER A 52 4.92 -16.36 -0.86
CA SER A 52 4.31 -15.21 -0.20
C SER A 52 2.90 -14.92 -0.73
N ASP A 53 2.55 -15.47 -1.89
CA ASP A 53 1.27 -15.30 -2.57
C ASP A 53 0.12 -16.13 -2.00
N LEU A 54 0.38 -17.13 -1.15
CA LEU A 54 -0.68 -17.94 -0.53
C LEU A 54 -1.07 -17.40 0.86
N PRO A 55 -2.38 -17.21 1.15
CA PRO A 55 -2.82 -16.78 2.47
C PRO A 55 -2.58 -17.90 3.49
N LYS A 56 -1.89 -17.60 4.59
CA LYS A 56 -1.62 -18.54 5.69
C LYS A 56 -2.72 -18.56 6.76
N GLY A 57 -3.78 -17.81 6.54
CA GLY A 57 -4.95 -17.76 7.42
C GLY A 57 -5.89 -16.63 7.06
N GLN A 58 -6.98 -16.52 7.81
CA GLN A 58 -7.97 -15.46 7.67
C GLN A 58 -8.31 -14.92 9.06
N GLN A 59 -8.44 -13.60 9.16
CA GLN A 59 -8.98 -12.94 10.35
C GLN A 59 -10.34 -12.38 10.03
N VAL A 60 -11.34 -12.74 10.83
CA VAL A 60 -12.70 -12.20 10.72
C VAL A 60 -12.88 -11.12 11.78
N LEU A 61 -13.19 -9.91 11.33
CA LEU A 61 -13.56 -8.78 12.18
C LEU A 61 -15.07 -8.72 12.28
N THR A 62 -15.60 -8.48 13.48
CA THR A 62 -17.04 -8.44 13.77
C THR A 62 -17.36 -7.21 14.60
N LEU A 63 -18.54 -6.60 14.42
CA LEU A 63 -18.95 -5.45 15.25
C LEU A 63 -19.28 -5.80 16.70
N THR A 64 -19.45 -7.10 17.01
CA THR A 64 -19.81 -7.60 18.35
C THR A 64 -18.69 -7.45 19.38
N ARG A 65 -17.43 -7.39 18.94
CA ARG A 65 -16.26 -7.26 19.83
C ARG A 65 -15.73 -5.84 19.77
N GLN A 66 -15.60 -5.17 20.91
CA GLN A 66 -15.18 -3.77 20.98
C GLN A 66 -13.82 -3.50 20.31
N CYS A 67 -12.85 -4.41 20.46
CA CYS A 67 -11.55 -4.32 19.78
C CYS A 67 -11.64 -4.46 18.26
N HIS A 68 -12.57 -5.27 17.76
CA HIS A 68 -12.82 -5.42 16.33
C HIS A 68 -13.59 -4.20 15.79
N ALA A 69 -14.55 -3.67 16.54
CA ALA A 69 -15.31 -2.49 16.16
C ALA A 69 -14.40 -1.27 15.93
N TYR A 70 -13.43 -1.01 16.82
CA TYR A 70 -12.43 0.03 16.59
C TYR A 70 -11.60 -0.21 15.32
N ARG A 71 -11.16 -1.45 15.09
CA ARG A 71 -10.38 -1.78 13.89
C ARG A 71 -11.20 -1.61 12.60
N ILE A 72 -12.49 -1.95 12.64
CA ILE A 72 -13.44 -1.74 11.54
C ILE A 72 -13.66 -0.24 11.30
N ASP A 73 -13.84 0.56 12.35
CA ASP A 73 -13.98 2.03 12.23
C ASP A 73 -12.76 2.65 11.55
N VAL A 74 -11.55 2.30 11.99
CA VAL A 74 -10.30 2.75 11.35
C VAL A 74 -10.25 2.32 9.88
N LEU A 75 -10.53 1.05 9.59
CA LEU A 75 -10.50 0.49 8.23
C LEU A 75 -11.46 1.26 7.29
N LEU A 76 -12.69 1.48 7.73
CA LEU A 76 -13.71 2.19 6.94
C LEU A 76 -13.34 3.66 6.72
N ARG A 77 -12.81 4.35 7.74
CA ARG A 77 -12.34 5.74 7.57
C ARG A 77 -11.21 5.85 6.56
N VAL A 78 -10.21 4.97 6.64
CA VAL A 78 -9.11 4.95 5.67
C VAL A 78 -9.63 4.59 4.28
N LEU A 79 -10.58 3.65 4.17
CA LEU A 79 -11.20 3.27 2.90
C LEU A 79 -11.91 4.45 2.22
N VAL A 80 -12.63 5.28 2.98
CA VAL A 80 -13.28 6.50 2.47
C VAL A 80 -12.25 7.52 1.98
N ILE A 81 -11.14 7.70 2.70
CA ILE A 81 -10.05 8.59 2.28
C ILE A 81 -9.43 8.08 0.97
N VAL A 82 -9.14 6.78 0.88
CA VAL A 82 -8.62 6.15 -0.33
C VAL A 82 -9.59 6.28 -1.50
N GLN A 83 -10.89 6.08 -1.27
CA GLN A 83 -11.92 6.28 -2.29
C GLN A 83 -11.88 7.71 -2.85
N LYS A 84 -11.78 8.71 -1.97
CA LYS A 84 -11.69 10.13 -2.36
C LYS A 84 -10.41 10.42 -3.15
N LEU A 85 -9.27 9.89 -2.72
CA LEU A 85 -8.00 10.02 -3.44
C LEU A 85 -8.06 9.41 -4.86
N LEU A 86 -8.74 8.27 -5.00
CA LEU A 86 -8.95 7.63 -6.30
C LEU A 86 -9.92 8.41 -7.20
N GLN A 87 -10.98 9.00 -6.63
CA GLN A 87 -11.95 9.82 -7.37
C GLN A 87 -11.37 11.15 -7.84
N GLU A 88 -10.63 11.83 -6.98
CA GLU A 88 -9.98 13.11 -7.31
C GLU A 88 -8.69 12.92 -8.13
N ASN A 89 -8.26 11.67 -8.35
CA ASN A 89 -6.96 11.31 -8.90
C ASN A 89 -5.80 12.06 -8.22
N ARG A 90 -5.87 12.15 -6.90
CA ARG A 90 -4.88 12.84 -6.05
C ARG A 90 -4.10 11.83 -5.23
N HIS A 91 -2.82 12.10 -5.04
CA HIS A 91 -1.99 11.34 -4.14
C HIS A 91 -2.03 11.93 -2.73
N GLY A 92 -2.09 11.06 -1.73
CA GLY A 92 -1.99 11.42 -0.32
C GLY A 92 -0.88 10.62 0.35
N SER A 93 -0.15 11.24 1.27
CA SER A 93 0.84 10.49 2.05
C SER A 93 0.21 9.79 3.24
N LYS A 94 0.89 8.75 3.74
CA LYS A 94 0.51 8.10 5.01
C LYS A 94 0.37 9.09 6.17
N ARG A 95 1.19 10.15 6.20
CA ARG A 95 1.13 11.19 7.23
C ARG A 95 -0.09 12.08 7.05
N ASP A 96 -0.45 12.42 5.81
CA ASP A 96 -1.66 13.20 5.54
C ASP A 96 -2.90 12.48 6.05
N ILE A 97 -2.98 11.16 5.82
CA ILE A 97 -4.06 10.31 6.33
C ILE A 97 -4.07 10.30 7.86
N TYR A 98 -2.92 10.14 8.51
CA TYR A 98 -2.80 10.17 9.97
C TYR A 98 -3.30 11.50 10.57
N TYR A 99 -2.99 12.63 9.94
CA TYR A 99 -3.39 13.95 10.44
C TYR A 99 -4.87 14.31 10.20
N MET A 100 -5.60 13.57 9.37
CA MET A 100 -7.04 13.83 9.16
C MET A 100 -7.86 13.61 10.44
N HIS A 101 -7.57 12.55 11.20
CA HIS A 101 -8.32 12.17 12.40
C HIS A 101 -7.40 11.68 13.53
N PRO A 102 -6.62 12.58 14.17
CA PRO A 102 -5.62 12.20 15.17
C PRO A 102 -6.24 11.55 16.43
N SER A 103 -7.49 11.88 16.76
CA SER A 103 -8.21 11.27 17.89
C SER A 103 -8.57 9.80 17.64
N VAL A 104 -8.75 9.41 16.37
CA VAL A 104 -9.07 8.04 15.98
C VAL A 104 -7.80 7.26 15.65
N PHE A 105 -6.85 7.89 14.95
CA PHE A 105 -5.59 7.28 14.57
C PHE A 105 -4.55 7.53 15.66
N SER A 106 -4.58 6.72 16.73
CA SER A 106 -3.64 6.88 17.85
C SER A 106 -2.17 6.81 17.40
N GLU A 107 -1.86 5.89 16.48
CA GLU A 107 -0.49 5.67 15.97
C GLU A 107 -0.46 5.57 14.43
N GLN A 108 0.65 5.98 13.81
CA GLN A 108 0.86 5.79 12.37
C GLN A 108 0.90 4.30 11.95
N THR A 109 1.21 3.40 12.88
CA THR A 109 1.17 1.94 12.68
C THR A 109 -0.26 1.45 12.40
N VAL A 110 -1.26 2.09 13.01
CA VAL A 110 -2.69 1.76 12.84
C VAL A 110 -3.13 2.08 11.41
N VAL A 111 -2.74 3.25 10.90
CA VAL A 111 -3.01 3.66 9.51
C VAL A 111 -2.31 2.71 8.52
N ASP A 112 -1.06 2.33 8.80
CA ASP A 112 -0.30 1.40 7.95
C ASP A 112 -1.00 0.03 7.82
N ARG A 113 -1.42 -0.52 8.95
CA ARG A 113 -2.13 -1.80 9.00
C ARG A 113 -3.45 -1.70 8.25
N ALA A 114 -4.20 -0.60 8.42
CA ALA A 114 -5.45 -0.39 7.69
C ALA A 114 -5.23 -0.31 6.17
N ILE A 115 -4.20 0.42 5.70
CA ILE A 115 -3.84 0.47 4.28
C ILE A 115 -3.48 -0.93 3.75
N SER A 116 -2.70 -1.70 4.52
CA SER A 116 -2.34 -3.08 4.16
C SER A 116 -3.57 -3.99 4.09
N ASP A 117 -4.47 -3.90 5.06
CA ASP A 117 -5.72 -4.67 5.09
C ASP A 117 -6.61 -4.30 3.88
N ILE A 118 -6.70 -3.02 3.49
CA ILE A 118 -7.42 -2.56 2.30
C ILE A 118 -6.78 -3.11 1.01
N CYS A 119 -5.45 -3.12 0.91
CA CYS A 119 -4.76 -3.72 -0.24
C CYS A 119 -5.13 -5.19 -0.42
N ILE A 120 -5.23 -5.93 0.69
CA ILE A 120 -5.63 -7.33 0.71
C ILE A 120 -7.11 -7.48 0.31
N LEU A 121 -8.00 -6.67 0.90
CA LEU A 121 -9.44 -6.69 0.60
C LEU A 121 -9.74 -6.39 -0.87
N LEU A 122 -9.07 -5.38 -1.44
CA LEU A 122 -9.25 -4.97 -2.83
C LEU A 122 -8.38 -5.78 -3.81
N GLN A 123 -7.52 -6.67 -3.30
CA GLN A 123 -6.54 -7.43 -4.08
C GLN A 123 -5.67 -6.53 -4.98
N CYS A 124 -5.12 -5.47 -4.43
CA CYS A 124 -4.34 -4.46 -5.15
C CYS A 124 -3.02 -4.16 -4.45
N SER A 125 -2.06 -3.60 -5.19
CA SER A 125 -0.81 -3.12 -4.61
C SER A 125 -1.01 -1.75 -3.97
N ARG A 126 -0.16 -1.40 -2.99
CA ARG A 126 -0.18 -0.09 -2.31
C ARG A 126 -0.09 1.08 -3.28
N HIS A 127 0.68 0.92 -4.35
CA HIS A 127 0.85 1.95 -5.40
C HIS A 127 -0.49 2.33 -6.07
N ASN A 128 -1.44 1.39 -6.16
CA ASN A 128 -2.71 1.62 -6.83
C ASN A 128 -3.73 2.33 -5.95
N LEU A 129 -3.47 2.51 -4.64
CA LEU A 129 -4.38 3.18 -3.72
C LEU A 129 -4.20 4.71 -3.69
N ASN A 130 -3.34 5.26 -4.56
CA ASN A 130 -2.87 6.65 -4.52
C ASN A 130 -2.28 7.08 -3.17
N VAL A 131 -1.90 6.12 -2.31
CA VAL A 131 -1.23 6.39 -1.04
C VAL A 131 0.26 6.22 -1.22
N VAL A 132 1.01 7.30 -1.05
CA VAL A 132 2.45 7.29 -1.25
C VAL A 132 3.19 7.27 0.08
N SER A 133 4.23 6.43 0.17
CA SER A 133 5.18 6.52 1.27
C SER A 133 6.13 7.67 0.97
N VAL A 134 6.18 8.69 1.85
CA VAL A 134 7.17 9.77 1.75
C VAL A 134 8.52 9.20 2.18
N GLY A 135 9.14 8.42 1.30
CA GLY A 135 10.51 7.97 1.49
C GLY A 135 11.45 9.08 1.11
N LYS A 136 12.34 9.49 2.03
CA LYS A 136 13.52 10.30 1.69
C LYS A 136 14.63 9.41 1.15
N GLY A 137 14.26 8.46 0.30
CA GLY A 137 15.22 7.53 -0.26
C GLY A 137 16.18 8.27 -1.16
N LEU A 138 17.47 8.00 -1.02
CA LEU A 138 18.48 8.48 -1.95
C LEU A 138 18.99 7.32 -2.79
N VAL A 139 19.17 7.55 -4.08
CA VAL A 139 19.79 6.62 -5.02
C VAL A 139 21.12 7.19 -5.50
N MET A 140 22.16 6.36 -5.44
CA MET A 140 23.49 6.66 -5.98
C MET A 140 24.07 5.43 -6.68
N GLY A 141 24.90 5.64 -7.70
CA GLY A 141 25.57 4.58 -8.45
C GLY A 141 25.35 4.65 -9.97
N TRP A 142 25.71 3.58 -10.67
CA TRP A 142 25.72 3.52 -12.14
C TRP A 142 24.33 3.28 -12.74
N LEU A 143 23.39 4.18 -12.41
CA LEU A 143 21.97 4.14 -12.77
C LEU A 143 21.60 5.37 -13.60
N GLN A 144 20.68 5.18 -14.55
CA GLN A 144 20.04 6.25 -15.28
C GLN A 144 18.53 6.02 -15.31
N PHE A 145 17.74 7.05 -15.07
CA PHE A 145 16.28 7.00 -15.18
C PHE A 145 15.72 8.34 -15.66
N LEU A 146 14.51 8.33 -16.22
CA LEU A 146 13.76 9.54 -16.53
C LEU A 146 12.62 9.69 -15.54
N GLU A 147 12.41 10.88 -14.99
CA GLU A 147 11.23 11.24 -14.18
C GLU A 147 10.57 12.46 -14.82
N ALA A 148 9.30 12.35 -15.20
CA ALA A 148 8.52 13.43 -15.81
C ALA A 148 9.24 14.17 -16.97
N GLY A 149 10.06 13.44 -17.75
CA GLY A 149 10.85 13.98 -18.86
C GLY A 149 12.24 14.54 -18.49
N ARG A 150 12.58 14.63 -17.20
CA ARG A 150 13.93 14.95 -16.74
C ARG A 150 14.77 13.69 -16.66
N LYS A 151 15.95 13.72 -17.27
CA LYS A 151 16.91 12.61 -17.25
C LYS A 151 17.82 12.74 -16.03
N PHE A 152 17.80 11.75 -15.17
CA PHE A 152 18.71 11.60 -14.04
C PHE A 152 19.80 10.63 -14.41
N ASP A 153 21.02 11.14 -14.54
CA ASP A 153 22.20 10.35 -14.87
C ASP A 153 23.10 10.23 -13.63
N CYS A 154 22.96 9.12 -12.90
CA CYS A 154 23.76 8.86 -11.71
C CYS A 154 25.14 8.27 -12.08
N ILE A 155 25.33 7.84 -13.34
CA ILE A 155 26.57 7.26 -13.87
C ILE A 155 27.71 8.28 -13.93
N SER A 156 27.43 9.48 -14.41
CA SER A 156 28.44 10.53 -14.59
C SER A 156 28.87 11.20 -13.29
N SER A 157 28.12 11.00 -12.21
CA SER A 157 28.36 11.60 -10.90
C SER A 157 28.14 10.58 -9.76
N PRO A 158 29.02 9.57 -9.60
CA PRO A 158 28.83 8.45 -8.66
C PRO A 158 28.81 8.86 -7.17
N THR A 159 29.28 10.07 -6.84
CA THR A 159 29.25 10.66 -5.50
C THR A 159 28.01 11.53 -5.24
N THR A 160 27.18 11.79 -6.26
CA THR A 160 25.96 12.60 -6.14
C THR A 160 24.78 11.67 -5.90
N ALA A 161 24.10 11.90 -4.79
CA ALA A 161 22.89 11.18 -4.42
C ALA A 161 21.65 11.92 -4.93
N TYR A 162 20.74 11.21 -5.61
CA TYR A 162 19.49 11.77 -6.12
C TYR A 162 18.32 11.26 -5.28
N THR A 163 17.29 12.09 -5.09
CA THR A 163 16.08 11.68 -4.39
C THR A 163 15.30 10.68 -5.22
N ILE A 164 14.87 9.58 -4.60
CA ILE A 164 13.99 8.61 -5.24
C ILE A 164 12.66 9.29 -5.56
N PRO A 165 12.22 9.26 -6.83
CA PRO A 165 10.91 9.75 -7.25
C PRO A 165 9.79 9.19 -6.38
N VAL A 166 8.95 10.08 -5.88
CA VAL A 166 7.77 9.72 -5.08
C VAL A 166 6.70 9.09 -5.99
N HIS A 167 6.63 9.52 -7.26
CA HIS A 167 5.68 9.03 -8.27
C HIS A 167 6.34 8.01 -9.21
N VAL A 168 6.25 6.73 -8.86
CA VAL A 168 6.85 5.62 -9.64
C VAL A 168 6.32 5.57 -11.08
N GLU A 169 5.09 6.01 -11.33
CA GLU A 169 4.47 6.01 -12.66
C GLU A 169 5.13 6.98 -13.64
N GLU A 170 5.76 8.03 -13.12
CA GLU A 170 6.47 9.04 -13.91
C GLU A 170 7.90 8.62 -14.25
N VAL A 171 8.37 7.51 -13.66
CA VAL A 171 9.71 6.97 -13.86
C VAL A 171 9.75 6.03 -15.07
N LYS A 172 10.57 6.36 -16.07
CA LYS A 172 10.72 5.59 -17.31
C LYS A 172 12.19 5.34 -17.63
N GLY A 173 12.47 4.29 -18.40
CA GLY A 173 13.79 4.07 -19.01
C GLY A 173 14.92 3.80 -18.01
N ILE A 174 14.63 3.03 -16.96
CA ILE A 174 15.64 2.64 -15.96
C ILE A 174 16.69 1.77 -16.64
N SER A 175 17.93 2.28 -16.72
CA SER A 175 19.08 1.59 -17.31
C SER A 175 20.22 1.58 -16.31
N ALA A 176 20.87 0.43 -16.14
CA ALA A 176 22.02 0.28 -15.27
C ALA A 176 23.18 -0.36 -16.01
N CYS A 177 24.40 0.13 -15.75
CA CYS A 177 25.60 -0.34 -16.44
C CYS A 177 26.34 -1.47 -15.70
N THR A 178 25.87 -1.90 -14.53
CA THR A 178 26.55 -2.92 -13.71
C THR A 178 25.63 -4.09 -13.35
N ASN A 179 26.21 -5.28 -13.16
CA ASN A 179 25.51 -6.40 -12.54
C ASN A 179 24.95 -5.97 -11.17
N PHE A 180 23.75 -6.46 -10.85
CA PHE A 180 22.80 -6.05 -9.79
C PHE A 180 23.32 -5.85 -8.34
N GLN A 181 24.62 -5.98 -8.09
CA GLN A 181 25.20 -6.11 -6.75
C GLN A 181 25.57 -4.78 -6.06
N GLN A 182 25.40 -3.61 -6.68
CA GLN A 182 25.85 -2.35 -6.06
C GLN A 182 24.96 -1.15 -6.37
N PHE A 183 23.65 -1.28 -6.11
CA PHE A 183 22.79 -0.12 -5.88
C PHE A 183 22.74 0.17 -4.40
N PHE A 184 23.17 1.36 -4.00
CA PHE A 184 22.94 1.84 -2.64
C PHE A 184 21.64 2.63 -2.61
N PHE A 185 20.63 2.04 -1.98
CA PHE A 185 19.44 2.76 -1.52
C PHE A 185 19.67 3.14 -0.07
N LEU A 186 19.86 4.44 0.19
CA LEU A 186 19.85 4.98 1.55
C LEU A 186 18.39 5.27 1.91
N PHE A 187 17.81 4.50 2.84
CA PHE A 187 16.44 4.67 3.35
C PHE A 187 16.42 5.42 4.68
#